data_AF-A0AAV0XED4-F1
#
_entry.id   AF-A0AAV0XED4-F1
#
_cell.length_a   1.000
_cell.length_b   1.000
_cell.length_c   1.000
_cell.angle_alpha   90.00
_cell.angle_beta   90.00
_cell.angle_gamma   90.00
#
_symmetry.space_group_name_H-M   'P 1'
#
loop_
_entity.id
_entity.type
_entity.pdbx_description
1 polymer ?
#
loop_
_entity_poly.entity_id
_entity_poly.type
_entity_poly.pdbx_seq_one_letter_code
_entity_poly.pdbx_strand_id
1 'polypeptide(L)'
;MDPDDDLESFIQSSSQNSANNMSINMNSSQRSVAILLELLEEYDNTPRLHHSTDIKNYWSEHHESMPELYKLSQVVMAVPCTQVSVERSFSGLKFILSDLRTSLSPDLLESIMIIRGNNLSNK
;
A
#
# COMPACT_ATOMS: atom_id res chain seq x y z
N MET A 1 -16.00 -16.22 -13.10
CA MET A 1 -15.43 -16.97 -11.97
C MET A 1 -14.50 -18.00 -12.59
N ASP A 2 -13.21 -17.79 -12.44
CA ASP A 2 -12.18 -18.72 -12.92
C ASP A 2 -12.11 -19.89 -11.91
N PRO A 3 -12.39 -21.13 -12.31
CA PRO A 3 -12.52 -22.25 -11.38
C PRO A 3 -11.22 -22.68 -10.70
N ASP A 4 -10.05 -22.16 -11.13
CA ASP A 4 -8.72 -22.54 -10.63
C ASP A 4 -7.97 -21.37 -9.93
N ASP A 5 -8.67 -20.43 -9.29
CA ASP A 5 -8.01 -19.36 -8.50
C ASP A 5 -7.58 -19.88 -7.11
N ASP A 6 -6.53 -20.71 -7.09
CA ASP A 6 -5.94 -21.30 -5.88
C ASP A 6 -5.59 -20.24 -4.81
N LEU A 7 -5.16 -19.06 -5.26
CA LEU A 7 -4.82 -17.94 -4.37
C LEU A 7 -6.05 -17.45 -3.61
N GLU A 8 -7.22 -17.44 -4.24
CA GLU A 8 -8.46 -17.04 -3.58
C GLU A 8 -8.86 -17.98 -2.47
N SER A 9 -8.81 -19.29 -2.74
CA SER A 9 -9.14 -20.31 -1.76
C SER A 9 -8.26 -20.15 -0.51
N PHE A 10 -6.99 -19.80 -0.71
CA PHE A 10 -6.04 -19.53 0.36
C PHE A 10 -6.41 -18.25 1.15
N ILE A 11 -6.72 -17.14 0.49
CA ILE A 11 -7.10 -15.88 1.15
C ILE A 11 -8.39 -16.06 1.96
N GLN A 12 -9.43 -16.69 1.39
CA GLN A 12 -10.69 -16.93 2.11
C GLN A 12 -10.50 -17.82 3.34
N SER A 13 -9.69 -18.87 3.23
CA SER A 13 -9.38 -19.73 4.38
C SER A 13 -8.63 -18.98 5.50
N SER A 14 -7.81 -18.00 5.14
CA SER A 14 -7.03 -17.19 6.08
C SER A 14 -7.90 -16.12 6.75
N SER A 15 -8.83 -15.51 6.03
CA SER A 15 -9.73 -14.46 6.54
C SER A 15 -10.71 -14.95 7.60
N GLN A 16 -11.15 -16.22 7.54
CA GLN A 16 -12.04 -16.81 8.55
C GLN A 16 -11.44 -16.87 9.97
N ASN A 17 -10.12 -16.75 10.10
CA ASN A 17 -9.44 -16.80 11.41
C ASN A 17 -9.37 -15.46 12.16
N SER A 18 -9.79 -14.33 11.55
CA SER A 18 -9.67 -12.98 12.16
C SER A 18 -10.99 -12.25 12.40
N ALA A 19 -12.15 -12.87 12.17
CA ALA A 19 -13.45 -12.28 12.48
C ALA A 19 -13.77 -12.37 14.00
N ASN A 20 -12.95 -11.75 14.85
CA ASN A 20 -13.26 -11.57 16.26
C ASN A 20 -13.62 -10.10 16.53
N ASN A 21 -14.92 -9.82 16.37
CA ASN A 21 -15.75 -8.90 17.15
C ASN A 21 -15.09 -7.60 17.64
N MET A 22 -14.99 -6.60 16.75
CA MET A 22 -14.78 -5.21 17.19
C MET A 22 -16.14 -4.57 17.45
N SER A 23 -16.59 -4.56 18.70
CA SER A 23 -17.74 -3.75 19.13
C SER A 23 -17.31 -2.28 19.18
N ILE A 24 -17.71 -1.53 18.15
CA ILE A 24 -17.35 -0.13 17.99
C ILE A 24 -18.36 0.73 18.79
N ASN A 25 -17.92 1.31 19.91
CA ASN A 25 -18.61 2.43 20.59
C ASN A 25 -18.77 3.60 19.59
N MET A 26 -19.67 4.57 19.75
CA MET A 26 -19.99 5.54 18.67
C MET A 26 -19.60 6.99 19.00
N ASN A 27 -18.50 7.46 18.40
CA ASN A 27 -18.11 8.86 18.21
C ASN A 27 -18.08 9.21 16.70
N SER A 28 -17.88 10.49 16.34
CA SER A 28 -17.96 10.96 14.94
C SER A 28 -16.95 10.28 14.00
N SER A 29 -15.73 9.99 14.47
CA SER A 29 -14.73 9.20 13.73
C SER A 29 -15.16 7.75 13.52
N GLN A 30 -15.91 7.18 14.44
CA GLN A 30 -16.44 5.81 14.34
C GLN A 30 -17.58 5.72 13.30
N ARG A 31 -18.34 6.80 13.09
CA ARG A 31 -19.35 6.86 12.01
C ARG A 31 -18.72 6.78 10.62
N SER A 32 -17.62 7.49 10.38
CA SER A 32 -16.89 7.41 9.10
C SER A 32 -16.30 6.02 8.86
N VAL A 33 -15.82 5.33 9.90
CA VAL A 33 -15.33 3.95 9.79
C VAL A 33 -16.48 2.99 9.46
N ALA A 34 -17.63 3.14 10.12
CA ALA A 34 -18.81 2.30 9.85
C ALA A 34 -19.29 2.45 8.39
N ILE A 35 -19.36 3.68 7.87
CA ILE A 35 -19.74 3.94 6.48
C ILE A 35 -18.73 3.29 5.51
N LEU A 36 -17.43 3.38 5.81
CA LEU A 36 -16.40 2.81 4.96
C LEU A 36 -16.43 1.27 4.96
N LEU A 37 -16.79 0.64 6.08
CA LEU A 37 -17.00 -0.81 6.16
C LEU A 37 -18.21 -1.26 5.34
N GLU A 38 -19.31 -0.51 5.38
CA GLU A 38 -20.49 -0.77 4.56
C GLU A 38 -20.16 -0.67 3.06
N LEU A 39 -19.41 0.35 2.66
CA LEU A 39 -18.93 0.48 1.27
C LEU A 39 -17.99 -0.67 0.85
N LEU A 40 -17.17 -1.19 1.78
CA LEU A 40 -16.31 -2.35 1.51
C LEU A 40 -17.13 -3.63 1.33
N GLU A 41 -18.15 -3.83 2.15
CA GLU A 41 -19.07 -4.98 2.04
C GLU A 41 -19.87 -4.93 0.73
N GLU A 42 -20.32 -3.74 0.32
CA GLU A 42 -20.94 -3.53 -0.99
C GLU A 42 -19.95 -3.86 -2.13
N TYR A 43 -18.70 -3.39 -2.02
CA TYR A 43 -17.66 -3.61 -3.02
C TYR A 43 -17.23 -5.08 -3.14
N ASP A 44 -17.29 -5.86 -2.06
CA ASP A 44 -16.95 -7.29 -2.05
C ASP A 44 -17.83 -8.11 -3.03
N ASN A 45 -19.02 -7.60 -3.35
CA ASN A 45 -19.93 -8.22 -4.32
C ASN A 45 -19.58 -7.90 -5.80
N THR A 46 -18.59 -7.05 -6.05
CA THR A 46 -18.19 -6.68 -7.42
C THR A 46 -17.38 -7.80 -8.09
N PRO A 47 -17.50 -7.98 -9.42
CA PRO A 47 -16.71 -8.97 -10.12
C PRO A 47 -15.22 -8.61 -10.03
N ARG A 48 -14.38 -9.61 -9.75
CA ARG A 48 -12.92 -9.45 -9.68
C ARG A 48 -12.38 -8.79 -10.93
N LEU A 49 -11.42 -7.92 -10.71
CA LEU A 49 -10.65 -7.35 -11.79
C LEU A 49 -9.72 -8.41 -12.40
N HIS A 50 -9.64 -8.45 -13.72
CA HIS A 50 -8.70 -9.32 -14.41
C HIS A 50 -7.26 -8.94 -14.06
N HIS A 51 -6.37 -9.93 -13.90
CA HIS A 51 -4.99 -9.70 -13.44
C HIS A 51 -4.15 -8.81 -14.38
N SER A 52 -4.57 -8.66 -15.64
CA SER A 52 -3.90 -7.82 -16.63
C SER A 52 -4.35 -6.37 -16.59
N THR A 53 -5.35 -6.03 -15.79
CA THR A 53 -5.89 -4.68 -15.71
C THR A 53 -4.95 -3.78 -14.90
N ASP A 54 -4.70 -2.57 -15.40
CA ASP A 54 -3.96 -1.57 -14.64
C ASP A 54 -4.83 -1.06 -13.47
N ILE A 55 -4.46 -1.48 -12.27
CA ILE A 55 -5.16 -1.12 -11.04
C ILE A 55 -5.17 0.39 -10.77
N LYS A 56 -4.15 1.13 -11.22
CA LYS A 56 -4.08 2.58 -11.04
C LYS A 56 -5.12 3.25 -11.92
N ASN A 57 -5.19 2.87 -13.18
CA ASN A 57 -6.19 3.40 -14.11
C ASN A 57 -7.60 3.05 -13.67
N TYR A 58 -7.82 1.82 -13.21
CA TYR A 58 -9.11 1.40 -12.66
C TYR A 58 -9.59 2.34 -11.55
N TRP A 59 -8.77 2.59 -10.53
CA TRP A 59 -9.14 3.50 -9.45
C TRP A 59 -9.28 4.95 -9.92
N SER A 60 -8.43 5.41 -10.85
CA SER A 60 -8.56 6.75 -11.44
C SER A 60 -9.86 6.95 -12.21
N GLU A 61 -10.37 5.94 -12.91
CA GLU A 61 -11.66 6.02 -13.60
C GLU A 61 -12.85 6.04 -12.62
N HIS A 62 -12.71 5.40 -11.47
CA HIS A 62 -13.78 5.27 -10.46
C HIS A 62 -13.71 6.30 -9.33
N HIS A 63 -12.85 7.33 -9.46
CA HIS A 63 -12.66 8.34 -8.41
C HIS A 63 -13.91 9.18 -8.12
N GLU A 64 -14.77 9.39 -9.13
CA GLU A 64 -16.03 10.13 -8.96
C GLU A 64 -17.15 9.25 -8.42
N SER A 65 -17.21 7.97 -8.84
CA SER A 65 -18.26 7.03 -8.43
C SER A 65 -18.04 6.49 -7.02
N MET A 66 -16.78 6.28 -6.62
CA MET A 66 -16.41 5.68 -5.34
C MET A 66 -15.30 6.51 -4.64
N PRO A 67 -15.59 7.75 -4.23
CA PRO A 67 -14.56 8.68 -3.76
C PRO A 67 -13.86 8.22 -2.47
N GLU A 68 -14.58 7.61 -1.54
CA GLU A 68 -14.00 7.13 -0.28
C GLU A 68 -13.14 5.87 -0.49
N LEU A 69 -13.60 4.96 -1.35
CA LEU A 69 -12.85 3.75 -1.69
C LEU A 69 -11.62 4.08 -2.55
N TYR A 70 -11.73 5.08 -3.42
CA TYR A 70 -10.59 5.63 -4.15
C TYR A 70 -9.50 6.15 -3.20
N LYS A 71 -9.86 6.98 -2.21
CA LYS A 71 -8.89 7.46 -1.21
C LYS A 71 -8.22 6.30 -0.46
N LEU A 72 -9.00 5.29 -0.06
CA LEU A 72 -8.47 4.09 0.59
C LEU A 72 -7.49 3.35 -0.34
N SER A 73 -7.85 3.18 -1.61
CA SER A 73 -7.00 2.50 -2.60
C SER A 73 -5.65 3.20 -2.77
N GLN A 74 -5.61 4.54 -2.75
CA GLN A 74 -4.36 5.30 -2.83
C GLN A 74 -3.44 5.01 -1.66
N VAL A 75 -4.00 4.91 -0.44
CA VAL A 75 -3.23 4.56 0.76
C VAL A 75 -2.70 3.13 0.65
N VAL A 76 -3.56 2.17 0.29
CA VAL A 76 -3.18 0.75 0.17
C VAL A 76 -2.09 0.57 -0.90
N MET A 77 -2.23 1.20 -2.07
CA MET A 77 -1.23 1.12 -3.14
C MET A 77 0.08 1.85 -2.83
N ALA A 78 0.06 2.82 -1.91
CA ALA A 78 1.28 3.48 -1.44
C ALA A 78 2.10 2.60 -0.48
N VAL A 79 1.50 1.56 0.11
CA VAL A 79 2.21 0.63 0.98
C VAL A 79 3.11 -0.27 0.12
N PRO A 80 4.44 -0.21 0.31
CA PRO A 80 5.33 -1.11 -0.42
C PRO A 80 5.12 -2.56 0.03
N CYS A 81 4.87 -3.46 -0.91
CA CYS A 81 4.69 -4.88 -0.59
C CYS A 81 5.99 -5.59 -0.18
N THR A 82 7.16 -4.96 -0.37
CA THR A 82 8.47 -5.57 -0.09
C THR A 82 9.45 -4.57 0.52
N GLN A 83 10.43 -5.08 1.27
CA GLN A 83 11.52 -4.29 1.86
C GLN A 83 12.63 -3.93 0.84
N VAL A 84 12.50 -4.33 -0.42
CA VAL A 84 13.58 -4.21 -1.43
C VAL A 84 14.00 -2.77 -1.67
N SER A 85 13.10 -1.79 -1.54
CA SER A 85 13.44 -0.36 -1.64
C SER A 85 14.41 0.09 -0.54
N VAL A 86 14.18 -0.39 0.68
CA VAL A 86 15.03 -0.13 1.85
C VAL A 86 16.37 -0.82 1.67
N GLU A 87 16.39 -2.09 1.27
CA GLU A 87 17.62 -2.83 0.99
C GLU A 87 18.49 -2.17 -0.08
N ARG A 88 17.87 -1.69 -1.18
CA ARG A 88 18.59 -0.91 -2.20
C ARG A 88 19.18 0.38 -1.63
N SER A 89 18.45 1.07 -0.76
CA SER A 89 18.91 2.31 -0.12
C SER A 89 20.10 2.04 0.80
N PHE A 90 20.03 0.99 1.63
CA PHE A 90 21.13 0.56 2.50
C PHE A 90 22.34 0.05 1.71
N SER A 91 22.13 -0.68 0.62
CA SER A 91 23.24 -1.08 -0.26
C SER A 91 23.90 0.13 -0.91
N GLY A 92 23.12 1.15 -1.28
CA GLY A 92 23.64 2.42 -1.78
C GLY A 92 24.46 3.19 -0.75
N LEU A 93 24.06 3.10 0.52
CA LEU A 93 24.75 3.74 1.64
C LEU A 93 26.20 3.28 1.80
N LYS A 94 26.49 2.00 1.50
CA LYS A 94 27.85 1.44 1.53
C LYS A 94 28.85 2.22 0.65
N PHE A 95 28.38 2.82 -0.44
CA PHE A 95 29.23 3.63 -1.32
C PHE A 95 29.43 5.06 -0.84
N ILE A 96 28.54 5.56 0.05
CA ILE A 96 28.58 6.91 0.60
C ILE A 96 29.46 6.92 1.86
N LEU A 97 29.22 5.96 2.76
CA LEU A 97 29.96 5.72 3.99
C LEU A 97 31.07 4.68 3.79
N SER A 98 31.90 4.87 2.76
CA SER A 98 33.11 4.04 2.59
C SER A 98 34.10 4.28 3.73
N ASP A 99 35.00 3.33 4.00
CA ASP A 99 36.02 3.44 5.06
C ASP A 99 36.89 4.72 5.00
N LEU A 100 37.00 5.35 3.81
CA LEU A 100 37.72 6.60 3.58
C LEU A 100 36.88 7.88 3.77
N ARG A 101 35.56 7.77 4.01
CA ARG A 101 34.59 8.88 4.13
C ARG A 101 33.77 8.82 5.42
N THR A 102 34.37 8.35 6.51
CA THR A 102 33.70 8.16 7.82
C THR A 102 33.40 9.45 8.59
N SER A 103 33.87 10.63 8.13
CA SER A 103 33.67 11.92 8.81
C SER A 103 32.48 12.75 8.31
N LEU A 104 31.54 12.15 7.57
CA LEU A 104 30.34 12.84 7.12
C LEU A 104 29.43 13.15 8.33
N SER A 105 28.95 14.39 8.42
CA SER A 105 27.92 14.72 9.40
C SER A 105 26.60 14.02 9.06
N PRO A 106 25.78 13.66 10.07
CA PRO A 106 24.48 13.04 9.85
C PRO A 106 23.57 13.86 8.90
N ASP A 107 23.55 15.18 9.05
CA ASP A 107 22.71 16.08 8.23
C ASP A 107 23.11 16.06 6.75
N LEU A 108 24.42 15.99 6.48
CA LEU A 108 24.95 15.92 5.12
C LEU A 108 24.67 14.54 4.50
N LEU A 109 24.76 13.48 5.30
CA LEU A 109 24.40 12.14 4.87
C LEU A 109 22.93 12.03 4.48
N GLU A 110 22.03 12.56 5.32
CA GLU A 110 20.59 12.61 5.05
C GLU A 110 20.31 13.39 3.76
N SER A 111 20.93 14.56 3.60
CA SER A 111 20.81 15.38 2.38
C SER A 111 21.21 14.61 1.12
N ILE A 112 22.31 13.86 1.16
CA ILE A 112 22.77 13.02 0.05
C ILE A 112 21.77 11.89 -0.23
N MET A 113 21.24 11.26 0.82
CA MET A 113 20.25 10.18 0.68
C MET A 113 18.95 10.67 0.05
N ILE A 114 18.44 11.84 0.45
CA ILE A 114 17.24 12.46 -0.14
C ILE A 114 17.45 12.73 -1.63
N ILE A 115 18.57 13.35 -2.00
CA ILE A 115 18.88 13.67 -3.41
C ILE A 115 18.98 12.39 -4.27
N ARG A 116 19.59 11.32 -3.73
CA ARG A 116 19.73 10.05 -4.43
C ARG A 116 18.40 9.30 -4.55
N GLY A 117 17.60 9.28 -3.48
CA GLY A 117 16.28 8.67 -3.47
C GLY A 117 15.36 9.29 -4.51
N ASN A 118 15.39 10.62 -4.64
CA ASN A 118 14.53 11.34 -5.60
C ASN A 118 15.00 11.23 -7.07
N ASN A 119 16.29 10.97 -7.33
CA ASN A 119 16.77 10.75 -8.70
C ASN A 119 16.27 9.44 -9.32
N LEU A 120 15.88 8.45 -8.51
CA LEU A 120 15.34 7.18 -9.00
C LEU A 120 13.91 7.32 -9.58
N SER A 121 13.17 8.36 -9.18
CA SER A 121 11.78 8.59 -9.59
C SER A 121 11.63 9.31 -10.94
N ASN A 122 12.72 9.80 -11.53
CA ASN A 122 12.74 10.56 -12.79
C ASN A 122 13.14 9.72 -14.01
N LYS A 123 12.85 8.41 -14.00
CA LYS A 123 13.24 7.50 -15.08
C LYS A 123 12.10 6.60 -15.53
#